data_AF-A0A371K0M7-F1
#
_entry.id   AF-A0A371K0M7-F1
#
_cell.length_a   1.000
_cell.length_b   1.000
_cell.length_c   1.000
_cell.angle_alpha   90.00
_cell.angle_beta   90.00
_cell.angle_gamma   90.00
#
_symmetry.space_group_name_H-M   'P 1'
#
loop_
_entity.id
_entity.type
_entity.pdbx_description
1 polymer ?
#
loop_
_entity_poly.entity_id
_entity_poly.type
_entity_poly.pdbx_seq_one_letter_code
_entity_poly.pdbx_strand_id
1 'polypeptide(L)'
;MTFRYIGSKSRLVDQISTYMGHPKKGAFFVDAFCGTGAVAEAAAERGWNVRINDNLHSAVISAGARLISYEQATFKKLGGYSKAIAKLNAAKPVHGFMWREYSPASLDSCGIERRYFTQENAARLDAMRALIADWSEAGTIDEVEERLLIADLFGALNRVANIAGTFGCFLSKWTSQSQDKIAMRCRELKANGVRVEASVGDVFEVRNNAQDLVYLDPPYTKRQYASYYHILETVALGDEPEVEGVAGLRPWKDRASDFCYKTRALKTLSSLVQGLNAQKVLLSYSSEGHICMQDMKATLSKIGKSTMRPLGAIGRYRPNKVASSTASDVNEFLVVVERPLVQLPKPKIKTVKSTQPVFVDSYA
;
A
#
# COMPACT_ATOMS: atom_id res chain seq x y z
N MET A 1 -5.45 9.06 -10.10
CA MET A 1 -5.71 8.01 -9.08
C MET A 1 -5.75 6.66 -9.75
N THR A 2 -4.94 5.71 -9.28
CA THR A 2 -4.79 4.36 -9.84
C THR A 2 -6.07 3.54 -9.69
N PHE A 3 -6.63 3.45 -8.48
CA PHE A 3 -7.89 2.78 -8.18
C PHE A 3 -8.46 3.28 -6.85
N ARG A 4 -9.68 2.85 -6.50
CA ARG A 4 -10.32 3.22 -5.22
C ARG A 4 -9.75 2.37 -4.09
N TYR A 5 -9.16 3.04 -3.10
CA TYR A 5 -8.67 2.40 -1.87
C TYR A 5 -9.53 2.83 -0.68
N ILE A 6 -10.08 1.86 0.06
CA ILE A 6 -10.83 2.11 1.29
C ILE A 6 -9.90 2.86 2.25
N GLY A 7 -10.43 3.89 2.90
CA GLY A 7 -9.66 4.67 3.87
C GLY A 7 -8.62 5.62 3.27
N SER A 8 -8.50 5.75 1.94
CA SER A 8 -7.52 6.66 1.32
C SER A 8 -7.60 8.09 1.87
N LYS A 9 -6.45 8.61 2.32
CA LYS A 9 -6.30 9.96 2.88
C LYS A 9 -6.02 11.04 1.84
N SER A 10 -6.24 10.76 0.55
CA SER A 10 -6.05 11.73 -0.53
C SER A 10 -6.81 13.06 -0.32
N ARG A 11 -7.98 13.03 0.33
CA ARG A 11 -8.75 14.24 0.65
C ARG A 11 -8.30 14.99 1.92
N LEU A 12 -7.48 14.36 2.75
CA LEU A 12 -6.99 14.92 4.02
C LEU A 12 -5.49 15.20 3.99
N VAL A 13 -4.83 14.90 2.87
CA VAL A 13 -3.37 14.91 2.77
C VAL A 13 -2.81 16.30 3.09
N ASP A 14 -3.44 17.37 2.62
CA ASP A 14 -2.99 18.74 2.88
C ASP A 14 -2.99 19.06 4.37
N GLN A 15 -4.05 18.65 5.07
CA GLN A 15 -4.17 18.87 6.51
C GLN A 15 -3.18 18.03 7.31
N ILE A 16 -3.04 16.73 6.99
CA ILE A 16 -2.07 15.84 7.64
C ILE A 16 -0.66 16.39 7.45
N SER A 17 -0.37 16.92 6.27
CA SER A 17 0.95 17.38 5.92
C SER A 17 1.41 18.61 6.70
N THR A 18 0.49 19.39 7.25
CA THR A 18 0.84 20.50 8.17
C THR A 18 1.55 20.02 9.44
N TYR A 19 1.38 18.73 9.80
CA TYR A 19 2.01 18.13 10.98
C TYR A 19 3.34 17.42 10.66
N MET A 20 3.75 17.34 9.38
CA MET A 20 4.97 16.65 8.98
C MET A 20 6.23 17.44 9.35
N GLY A 21 6.20 18.77 9.24
CA GLY A 21 7.39 19.60 9.39
C GLY A 21 8.46 19.29 8.34
N HIS A 22 9.70 19.73 8.60
CA HIS A 22 10.84 19.50 7.72
C HIS A 22 11.72 18.33 8.18
N PRO A 23 12.24 17.52 7.24
CA PRO A 23 13.11 16.41 7.58
C PRO A 23 14.45 16.89 8.14
N LYS A 24 14.95 16.20 9.16
CA LYS A 24 16.38 16.25 9.52
C LYS A 24 17.19 15.46 8.48
N LYS A 25 18.48 15.78 8.33
CA LYS A 25 19.36 15.07 7.39
C LYS A 25 19.34 13.55 7.65
N GLY A 26 18.96 12.78 6.62
CA GLY A 26 18.90 11.32 6.70
C GLY A 26 17.69 10.75 7.44
N ALA A 27 16.78 11.59 7.95
CA ALA A 27 15.54 11.12 8.56
C ALA A 27 14.55 10.62 7.50
N PHE A 28 13.69 9.70 7.91
CA PHE A 28 12.63 9.13 7.10
C PHE A 28 11.25 9.56 7.58
N PHE A 29 10.36 9.79 6.63
CA PHE A 29 8.93 9.67 6.83
C PHE A 29 8.57 8.19 6.63
N VAL A 30 8.09 7.55 7.68
CA VAL A 30 7.79 6.11 7.70
C VAL A 30 6.28 5.95 7.59
N ASP A 31 5.78 5.65 6.39
CA ASP A 31 4.38 5.32 6.14
C ASP A 31 4.18 3.81 6.36
N ALA A 32 3.80 3.43 7.58
CA ALA A 32 3.83 2.04 8.03
C ALA A 32 2.64 1.19 7.49
N PHE A 33 1.62 1.87 6.96
CA PHE A 33 0.42 1.30 6.33
C PHE A 33 0.14 2.07 5.03
N CYS A 34 1.04 1.97 4.07
CA CYS A 34 1.10 2.94 2.98
C CYS A 34 -0.14 2.93 2.07
N GLY A 35 -0.85 1.80 1.96
CA GLY A 35 -2.00 1.69 1.07
C GLY A 35 -1.65 2.13 -0.35
N THR A 36 -2.24 3.22 -0.83
CA THR A 36 -1.90 3.77 -2.17
C THR A 36 -0.79 4.82 -2.17
N GLY A 37 -0.23 5.19 -1.03
CA GLY A 37 0.94 6.09 -0.91
C GLY A 37 0.65 7.58 -1.02
N ALA A 38 -0.60 8.03 -0.81
CA ALA A 38 -0.94 9.45 -0.91
C ALA A 38 -0.24 10.32 0.15
N VAL A 39 -0.08 9.80 1.37
CA VAL A 39 0.58 10.54 2.47
C VAL A 39 2.10 10.49 2.30
N ALA A 40 2.65 9.32 1.96
CA ALA A 40 4.04 9.16 1.52
C ALA A 40 4.45 10.13 0.40
N GLU A 41 3.63 10.29 -0.63
CA GLU A 41 3.84 11.23 -1.74
C GLU A 41 3.95 12.68 -1.26
N ALA A 42 3.04 13.11 -0.39
CA ALA A 42 3.07 14.47 0.18
C ALA A 42 4.26 14.70 1.12
N ALA A 43 4.78 13.65 1.77
CA ALA A 43 6.00 13.73 2.56
C ALA A 43 7.24 13.87 1.65
N ALA A 44 7.31 13.10 0.56
CA ALA A 44 8.38 13.20 -0.43
C ALA A 44 8.46 14.60 -1.06
N GLU A 45 7.32 15.20 -1.38
CA GLU A 45 7.23 16.59 -1.91
C GLU A 45 7.74 17.64 -0.92
N ARG A 46 7.83 17.31 0.38
CA ARG A 46 8.42 18.15 1.43
C ARG A 46 9.90 17.83 1.69
N GLY A 47 10.51 16.99 0.86
CA GLY A 47 11.92 16.62 0.92
C GLY A 47 12.25 15.47 1.87
N TRP A 48 11.24 14.77 2.40
CA TRP A 48 11.49 13.59 3.24
C TRP A 48 12.02 12.43 2.39
N ASN A 49 13.00 11.70 2.92
CA ASN A 49 13.18 10.31 2.49
C ASN A 49 11.97 9.51 2.98
N VAL A 50 11.53 8.52 2.21
CA VAL A 50 10.30 7.80 2.51
C VAL A 50 10.59 6.33 2.73
N ARG A 51 10.03 5.76 3.81
CA ARG A 51 9.95 4.32 4.01
C ARG A 51 8.48 3.92 3.97
N ILE A 52 8.10 3.07 3.03
CA ILE A 52 6.73 2.57 2.89
C ILE A 52 6.66 1.10 3.30
N ASN A 53 5.61 0.75 4.03
CA ASN A 53 5.29 -0.63 4.38
C ASN A 53 3.79 -0.90 4.24
N ASP A 54 3.43 -2.12 3.85
CA ASP A 54 2.06 -2.65 3.97
C ASP A 54 2.10 -4.18 4.04
N ASN A 55 0.99 -4.81 4.42
CA ASN A 55 0.87 -6.27 4.40
C ASN A 55 0.55 -6.82 2.98
N LEU A 56 0.19 -5.94 2.05
CA LEU A 56 -0.15 -6.28 0.67
C LEU A 56 0.92 -5.78 -0.31
N HIS A 57 1.37 -6.65 -1.22
CA HIS A 57 2.28 -6.27 -2.30
C HIS A 57 1.63 -5.23 -3.20
N SER A 58 0.34 -5.40 -3.50
CA SER A 58 -0.44 -4.46 -4.31
C SER A 58 -0.43 -3.04 -3.75
N ALA A 59 -0.46 -2.88 -2.41
CA ALA A 59 -0.35 -1.58 -1.75
C ALA A 59 1.05 -0.99 -1.90
N VAL A 60 2.10 -1.76 -1.56
CA VAL A 60 3.49 -1.29 -1.65
C VAL A 60 3.90 -0.93 -3.08
N ILE A 61 3.49 -1.73 -4.08
CA ILE A 61 3.70 -1.43 -5.50
C ILE A 61 3.00 -0.12 -5.87
N SER A 62 1.74 0.06 -5.45
CA SER A 62 0.96 1.25 -5.74
C SER A 62 1.57 2.51 -5.14
N ALA A 63 2.01 2.44 -3.88
CA ALA A 63 2.65 3.54 -3.16
C ALA A 63 4.03 3.85 -3.74
N GLY A 64 4.86 2.83 -3.97
CA GLY A 64 6.20 2.99 -4.55
C GLY A 64 6.14 3.63 -5.93
N ALA A 65 5.20 3.19 -6.79
CA ALA A 65 5.05 3.75 -8.14
C ALA A 65 4.64 5.24 -8.17
N ARG A 66 4.10 5.80 -7.09
CA ARG A 66 3.84 7.26 -6.99
C ARG A 66 5.09 8.08 -6.72
N LEU A 67 6.11 7.44 -6.16
CA LEU A 67 7.36 8.07 -5.72
C LEU A 67 8.45 8.01 -6.81
N ILE A 68 8.17 7.33 -7.93
CA ILE A 68 9.12 7.15 -9.03
C ILE A 68 9.28 8.47 -9.80
N SER A 69 10.54 8.82 -10.06
CA SER A 69 10.93 9.95 -10.91
C SER A 69 11.28 9.53 -12.35
N TYR A 70 11.34 10.49 -13.26
CA TYR A 70 11.71 10.24 -14.66
C TYR A 70 13.08 9.55 -14.81
N GLU A 71 14.06 9.93 -13.98
CA GLU A 71 15.41 9.36 -14.05
C GLU A 71 15.46 7.89 -13.64
N GLN A 72 14.50 7.45 -12.82
CA GLN A 72 14.45 6.09 -12.29
C GLN A 72 13.68 5.11 -13.20
N ALA A 73 12.87 5.60 -14.14
CA ALA A 73 12.05 4.75 -15.01
C ALA A 73 12.15 5.20 -16.47
N THR A 74 13.31 4.97 -17.06
CA THR A 74 13.66 5.47 -18.40
C THR A 74 13.17 4.54 -19.52
N PHE A 75 13.02 3.26 -19.24
CA PHE A 75 12.68 2.17 -20.17
C PHE A 75 13.60 2.17 -21.40
N LYS A 76 14.92 2.35 -21.18
CA LYS A 76 15.93 2.49 -22.24
C LYS A 76 15.84 1.36 -23.27
N LYS A 77 15.77 0.10 -22.82
CA LYS A 77 15.71 -1.09 -23.70
C LYS A 77 14.38 -1.22 -24.46
N LEU A 78 13.32 -0.53 -24.02
CA LEU A 78 12.02 -0.52 -24.70
C LEU A 78 11.79 0.74 -25.54
N GLY A 79 12.76 1.66 -25.57
CA GLY A 79 12.68 2.92 -26.31
C GLY A 79 11.81 3.99 -25.64
N GLY A 80 11.66 3.92 -24.31
CA GLY A 80 10.92 4.88 -23.50
C GLY A 80 9.60 4.36 -22.94
N TYR A 81 9.15 4.98 -21.85
CA TYR A 81 7.97 4.56 -21.09
C TYR A 81 6.70 4.45 -21.96
N SER A 82 6.43 5.45 -22.82
CA SER A 82 5.28 5.43 -23.72
C SER A 82 5.32 4.27 -24.72
N LYS A 83 6.52 3.86 -25.18
CA LYS A 83 6.66 2.70 -26.08
C LYS A 83 6.47 1.38 -25.34
N ALA A 84 6.91 1.27 -24.09
CA ALA A 84 6.62 0.12 -23.23
C ALA A 84 5.11 -0.07 -23.05
N ILE A 85 4.39 1.01 -22.71
CA ILE A 85 2.92 0.99 -22.59
C ILE A 85 2.23 0.63 -23.92
N ALA A 86 2.71 1.16 -25.05
CA ALA A 86 2.15 0.84 -26.36
C ALA A 86 2.32 -0.66 -26.70
N LYS A 87 3.49 -1.25 -26.42
CA LYS A 87 3.74 -2.69 -26.60
C LYS A 87 2.79 -3.54 -25.73
N LEU A 88 2.59 -3.17 -24.47
CA LEU A 88 1.65 -3.87 -23.57
C LEU A 88 0.21 -3.79 -24.08
N ASN A 89 -0.23 -2.62 -24.53
CA ASN A 89 -1.56 -2.43 -25.12
C ASN A 89 -1.78 -3.20 -26.44
N ALA A 90 -0.69 -3.50 -27.16
CA ALA A 90 -0.71 -4.25 -28.40
C ALA A 90 -0.58 -5.77 -28.19
N ALA A 91 -0.34 -6.24 -26.96
CA ALA A 91 -0.21 -7.66 -26.66
C ALA A 91 -1.46 -8.45 -27.12
N LYS A 92 -1.21 -9.61 -27.73
CA LYS A 92 -2.28 -10.53 -28.16
C LYS A 92 -2.88 -11.18 -26.90
N PRO A 93 -4.21 -11.27 -26.78
CA PRO A 93 -4.84 -11.92 -25.63
C PRO A 93 -4.35 -13.36 -25.42
N VAL A 94 -4.18 -13.75 -24.16
CA VAL A 94 -3.77 -15.09 -23.73
C VAL A 94 -4.77 -15.58 -22.69
N HIS A 95 -5.27 -16.80 -22.82
CA HIS A 95 -6.18 -17.37 -21.81
C HIS A 95 -5.35 -17.91 -20.64
N GLY A 96 -5.13 -17.09 -19.61
CA GLY A 96 -4.38 -17.45 -18.40
C GLY A 96 -5.25 -17.47 -17.15
N PHE A 97 -4.63 -17.20 -16.00
CA PHE A 97 -5.28 -17.22 -14.69
C PHE A 97 -6.45 -16.23 -14.58
N MET A 98 -6.26 -14.98 -15.01
CA MET A 98 -7.29 -13.94 -14.91
C MET A 98 -8.50 -14.30 -15.76
N TRP A 99 -8.27 -14.81 -16.98
CA TRP A 99 -9.32 -15.33 -17.85
C TRP A 99 -10.08 -16.48 -17.19
N ARG A 100 -9.36 -17.48 -16.69
CA ARG A 100 -9.95 -18.69 -16.13
C ARG A 100 -10.71 -18.42 -14.83
N GLU A 101 -10.17 -17.60 -13.93
CA GLU A 101 -10.71 -17.46 -12.57
C GLU A 101 -11.59 -16.23 -12.38
N TYR A 102 -11.39 -15.14 -13.15
CA TYR A 102 -12.04 -13.85 -12.89
C TYR A 102 -12.89 -13.33 -14.07
N SER A 103 -13.22 -14.21 -15.01
CA SER A 103 -14.15 -13.94 -16.11
C SER A 103 -15.23 -15.02 -16.20
N PRO A 104 -16.27 -14.86 -17.06
CA PRO A 104 -17.31 -15.86 -17.22
C PRO A 104 -16.82 -17.29 -17.56
N ALA A 105 -15.59 -17.43 -18.04
CA ALA A 105 -14.96 -18.75 -18.26
C ALA A 105 -14.81 -19.58 -16.97
N SER A 106 -14.86 -18.94 -15.78
CA SER A 106 -14.80 -19.66 -14.50
C SER A 106 -16.01 -20.57 -14.26
N LEU A 107 -17.09 -20.42 -15.04
CA LEU A 107 -18.23 -21.33 -15.00
C LEU A 107 -17.79 -22.76 -15.32
N ASP A 108 -16.88 -22.93 -16.28
CA ASP A 108 -16.41 -24.25 -16.71
C ASP A 108 -15.43 -24.87 -15.71
N SER A 109 -14.67 -24.06 -14.97
CA SER A 109 -13.67 -24.53 -14.02
C SER A 109 -14.22 -24.80 -12.62
N CYS A 110 -15.19 -24.01 -12.15
CA CYS A 110 -15.68 -24.06 -10.77
C CYS A 110 -17.20 -23.95 -10.62
N GLY A 111 -17.96 -23.95 -11.71
CA GLY A 111 -19.42 -23.85 -11.68
C GLY A 111 -19.95 -22.47 -11.29
N ILE A 112 -19.08 -21.47 -11.17
CA ILE A 112 -19.44 -20.10 -10.81
C ILE A 112 -19.03 -19.17 -11.95
N GLU A 113 -19.97 -18.48 -12.57
CA GLU A 113 -19.69 -17.47 -13.59
C GLU A 113 -19.25 -16.15 -12.93
N ARG A 114 -17.94 -15.95 -12.73
CA ARG A 114 -17.41 -14.74 -12.11
C ARG A 114 -17.36 -13.62 -13.14
N ARG A 115 -17.95 -12.48 -12.82
CA ARG A 115 -18.06 -11.33 -13.76
C ARG A 115 -17.22 -10.15 -13.31
N TYR A 116 -15.96 -10.35 -12.91
CA TYR A 116 -15.07 -9.22 -12.63
C TYR A 116 -14.62 -8.52 -13.92
N PHE A 117 -14.32 -9.31 -14.95
CA PHE A 117 -13.87 -8.83 -16.25
C PHE A 117 -14.57 -9.61 -17.36
N THR A 118 -14.73 -8.99 -18.54
CA THR A 118 -15.08 -9.75 -19.76
C THR A 118 -13.96 -10.75 -20.08
N GLN A 119 -14.28 -11.84 -20.78
CA GLN A 119 -13.26 -12.82 -21.17
C GLN A 119 -12.12 -12.15 -21.98
N GLU A 120 -12.45 -11.27 -22.92
CA GLU A 120 -11.45 -10.52 -23.71
C GLU A 120 -10.55 -9.63 -22.82
N ASN A 121 -11.12 -8.89 -21.86
CA ASN A 121 -10.31 -8.05 -20.97
C ASN A 121 -9.45 -8.89 -20.03
N ALA A 122 -9.97 -10.01 -19.54
CA ALA A 122 -9.22 -10.92 -18.69
C ALA A 122 -8.04 -11.56 -19.44
N ALA A 123 -8.25 -12.00 -20.67
CA ALA A 123 -7.18 -12.55 -21.52
C ALA A 123 -6.11 -11.51 -21.88
N ARG A 124 -6.51 -10.23 -22.03
CA ARG A 124 -5.56 -9.13 -22.20
C ARG A 124 -4.76 -8.83 -20.93
N LEU A 125 -5.38 -8.94 -19.75
CA LEU A 125 -4.68 -8.80 -18.47
C LEU A 125 -3.60 -9.86 -18.32
N ASP A 126 -3.92 -11.11 -18.62
CA ASP A 126 -2.96 -12.22 -18.62
C ASP A 126 -1.80 -11.93 -19.57
N ALA A 127 -2.08 -11.53 -20.81
CA ALA A 127 -1.05 -11.19 -21.79
C ALA A 127 -0.14 -10.03 -21.36
N MET A 128 -0.72 -8.95 -20.80
CA MET A 128 0.05 -7.81 -20.30
C MET A 128 0.93 -8.20 -19.12
N ARG A 129 0.41 -8.98 -18.16
CA ARG A 129 1.18 -9.40 -16.98
C ARG A 129 2.29 -10.37 -17.33
N ALA A 130 2.03 -11.32 -18.25
CA ALA A 130 3.04 -12.24 -18.76
C ALA A 130 4.17 -11.49 -19.46
N LEU A 131 3.85 -10.52 -20.34
CA LEU A 131 4.87 -9.72 -21.02
C LEU A 131 5.73 -8.89 -20.05
N ILE A 132 5.15 -8.39 -18.95
CA ILE A 132 5.93 -7.71 -17.89
C ILE A 132 6.90 -8.70 -17.22
N ALA A 133 6.45 -9.93 -16.92
CA ALA A 133 7.31 -10.98 -16.36
C ALA A 133 8.46 -11.35 -17.32
N ASP A 134 8.16 -11.57 -18.60
CA ASP A 134 9.17 -11.87 -19.62
C ASP A 134 10.22 -10.77 -19.71
N TRP A 135 9.80 -9.50 -19.65
CA TRP A 135 10.74 -8.38 -19.65
C TRP A 135 11.60 -8.32 -18.39
N SER A 136 11.05 -8.64 -17.22
CA SER A 136 11.79 -8.67 -15.96
C SER A 136 12.82 -9.81 -15.96
N GLU A 137 12.40 -11.02 -16.32
CA GLU A 137 13.27 -12.21 -16.39
C GLU A 137 14.40 -12.05 -17.41
N ALA A 138 14.12 -11.46 -18.57
CA ALA A 138 15.14 -11.15 -19.57
C ALA A 138 16.04 -9.95 -19.20
N GLY A 139 15.82 -9.31 -18.05
CA GLY A 139 16.51 -8.07 -17.63
C GLY A 139 16.29 -6.90 -18.58
N THR A 140 15.18 -6.91 -19.33
CA THR A 140 14.78 -5.83 -20.25
C THR A 140 14.29 -4.60 -19.49
N ILE A 141 13.66 -4.82 -18.34
CA ILE A 141 13.28 -3.80 -17.37
C ILE A 141 13.91 -4.11 -16.01
N ASP A 142 14.10 -3.10 -15.17
CA ASP A 142 14.53 -3.30 -13.78
C ASP A 142 13.33 -3.35 -12.81
N GLU A 143 13.60 -3.55 -11.52
CA GLU A 143 12.57 -3.63 -10.47
C GLU A 143 11.71 -2.36 -10.37
N VAL A 144 12.28 -1.18 -10.65
CA VAL A 144 11.56 0.10 -10.58
C VAL A 144 10.61 0.23 -11.77
N GLU A 145 11.09 -0.10 -12.96
CA GLU A 145 10.32 -0.14 -14.19
C GLU A 145 9.20 -1.20 -14.13
N GLU A 146 9.49 -2.39 -13.59
CA GLU A 146 8.49 -3.44 -13.35
C GLU A 146 7.40 -2.96 -12.38
N ARG A 147 7.80 -2.41 -11.22
CA ARG A 147 6.86 -1.86 -10.23
C ARG A 147 5.94 -0.81 -10.85
N LEU A 148 6.48 0.07 -11.69
CA LEU A 148 5.72 1.10 -12.37
C LEU A 148 4.68 0.49 -13.33
N LEU A 149 5.08 -0.46 -14.17
CA LEU A 149 4.19 -1.12 -15.12
C LEU A 149 3.08 -1.92 -14.43
N ILE A 150 3.39 -2.67 -13.37
CA ILE A 150 2.39 -3.39 -12.58
C ILE A 150 1.40 -2.40 -11.94
N ALA A 151 1.88 -1.29 -11.39
CA ALA A 151 1.00 -0.26 -10.84
C ALA A 151 0.10 0.39 -11.91
N ASP A 152 0.58 0.55 -13.15
CA ASP A 152 -0.24 1.05 -14.26
C ASP A 152 -1.29 0.03 -14.70
N LEU A 153 -0.95 -1.26 -14.63
CA LEU A 153 -1.86 -2.35 -14.91
C LEU A 153 -2.99 -2.39 -13.88
N PHE A 154 -2.72 -2.12 -12.60
CA PHE A 154 -3.77 -1.92 -11.58
C PHE A 154 -4.74 -0.81 -11.98
N GLY A 155 -4.22 0.27 -12.56
CA GLY A 155 -5.05 1.36 -13.07
C GLY A 155 -5.92 0.93 -14.25
N ALA A 156 -5.35 0.18 -15.19
CA ALA A 156 -6.04 -0.33 -16.36
C ALA A 156 -7.14 -1.33 -16.00
N LEU A 157 -6.82 -2.32 -15.18
CA LEU A 157 -7.77 -3.34 -14.75
C LEU A 157 -8.92 -2.72 -13.96
N ASN A 158 -8.64 -1.79 -13.04
CA ASN A 158 -9.70 -1.18 -12.24
C ASN A 158 -10.68 -0.34 -13.08
N ARG A 159 -10.25 0.23 -14.21
CA ARG A 159 -11.14 0.98 -15.12
C ARG A 159 -12.19 0.11 -15.79
N VAL A 160 -11.85 -1.15 -16.07
CA VAL A 160 -12.73 -2.12 -16.74
C VAL A 160 -13.29 -3.18 -15.78
N ALA A 161 -13.06 -3.04 -14.47
CA ALA A 161 -13.56 -3.97 -13.48
C ALA A 161 -15.07 -3.74 -13.24
N ASN A 162 -15.84 -4.82 -13.27
CA ASN A 162 -17.28 -4.80 -13.01
C ASN A 162 -17.59 -4.93 -11.50
N ILE A 163 -17.22 -3.89 -10.75
CA ILE A 163 -17.28 -3.85 -9.28
C ILE A 163 -17.92 -2.55 -8.77
N ALA A 164 -18.42 -2.55 -7.53
CA ALA A 164 -18.98 -1.35 -6.87
C ALA A 164 -17.93 -0.45 -6.19
N GLY A 165 -16.64 -0.82 -6.26
CA GLY A 165 -15.52 -0.03 -5.76
C GLY A 165 -14.33 -0.83 -5.24
N THR A 166 -14.53 -2.09 -4.87
CA THR A 166 -13.48 -3.02 -4.43
C THR A 166 -13.72 -4.40 -5.01
N PHE A 167 -12.74 -5.29 -4.96
CA PHE A 167 -12.82 -6.63 -5.52
C PHE A 167 -13.50 -7.66 -4.61
N GLY A 168 -13.95 -7.27 -3.40
CA GLY A 168 -14.68 -8.18 -2.50
C GLY A 168 -15.97 -8.77 -3.07
N CYS A 169 -16.55 -8.17 -4.13
CA CYS A 169 -17.61 -8.76 -4.94
C CYS A 169 -17.64 -8.15 -6.34
N PHE A 170 -18.21 -8.89 -7.30
CA PHE A 170 -18.52 -8.40 -8.64
C PHE A 170 -20.02 -8.10 -8.80
N LEU A 171 -20.38 -7.27 -9.76
CA LEU A 171 -21.77 -6.93 -10.08
C LEU A 171 -22.39 -8.01 -10.96
N SER A 172 -23.64 -8.37 -10.72
CA SER A 172 -24.36 -9.35 -11.55
C SER A 172 -24.62 -8.85 -12.97
N LYS A 173 -24.76 -7.53 -13.15
CA LYS A 173 -24.91 -6.87 -14.46
C LYS A 173 -23.63 -6.13 -14.81
N TRP A 174 -23.22 -6.21 -16.07
CA TRP A 174 -22.09 -5.45 -16.60
C TRP A 174 -22.37 -3.95 -16.56
N THR A 175 -21.40 -3.17 -16.10
CA THR A 175 -21.39 -1.72 -16.30
C THR A 175 -20.94 -1.39 -17.73
N SER A 176 -21.24 -0.18 -18.21
CA SER A 176 -20.73 0.26 -19.51
C SER A 176 -19.20 0.28 -19.53
N GLN A 177 -18.56 0.78 -18.47
CA GLN A 177 -17.11 0.86 -18.38
C GLN A 177 -16.43 -0.52 -18.38
N SER A 178 -17.07 -1.55 -17.82
CA SER A 178 -16.50 -2.90 -17.79
C SER A 178 -16.41 -3.57 -19.17
N GLN A 179 -17.15 -3.05 -20.15
CA GLN A 179 -17.16 -3.53 -21.52
C GLN A 179 -16.17 -2.79 -22.42
N ASP A 180 -15.58 -1.69 -21.92
CA ASP A 180 -14.51 -1.00 -22.64
C ASP A 180 -13.28 -1.91 -22.77
N LYS A 181 -12.54 -1.75 -23.86
CA LYS A 181 -11.27 -2.46 -24.06
C LYS A 181 -10.24 -1.96 -23.04
N ILE A 182 -9.63 -2.87 -22.29
CA ILE A 182 -8.56 -2.51 -21.37
C ILE A 182 -7.39 -1.86 -22.10
N ALA A 183 -6.91 -0.76 -21.53
CA ALA A 183 -5.71 -0.06 -21.98
C ALA A 183 -4.95 0.53 -20.78
N MET A 184 -3.66 0.25 -20.71
CA MET A 184 -2.70 0.93 -19.85
C MET A 184 -2.43 2.34 -20.36
N ARG A 185 -2.07 3.24 -19.43
CA ARG A 185 -1.76 4.65 -19.70
C ARG A 185 -0.53 5.01 -18.90
N CYS A 186 0.35 5.83 -19.47
CA CYS A 186 1.44 6.43 -18.70
C CYS A 186 0.87 7.26 -17.55
N ARG A 187 1.50 7.19 -16.38
CA ARG A 187 1.32 8.16 -15.30
C ARG A 187 2.32 9.29 -15.42
N GLU A 188 2.02 10.39 -14.74
CA GLU A 188 2.98 11.45 -14.52
C GLU A 188 4.02 10.99 -13.50
N LEU A 189 5.30 11.09 -13.86
CA LEU A 189 6.42 10.77 -12.97
C LEU A 189 6.91 12.03 -12.28
N LYS A 190 7.56 11.86 -11.13
CA LYS A 190 8.14 12.98 -10.38
C LYS A 190 9.34 13.55 -11.14
N ALA A 191 9.50 14.87 -11.09
CA ALA A 191 10.66 15.54 -11.67
C ALA A 191 11.97 15.10 -10.99
N ASN A 192 11.94 15.02 -9.66
CA ASN A 192 13.09 14.62 -8.83
C ASN A 192 12.70 13.44 -7.93
N GLY A 193 13.62 12.53 -7.70
CA GLY A 193 13.46 11.41 -6.77
C GLY A 193 13.84 11.79 -5.33
N VAL A 194 13.25 11.08 -4.37
CA VAL A 194 13.75 10.99 -2.99
C VAL A 194 14.27 9.58 -2.73
N ARG A 195 15.03 9.37 -1.65
CA ARG A 195 15.36 8.00 -1.24
C ARG A 195 14.08 7.32 -0.76
N VAL A 196 13.75 6.20 -1.40
CA VAL A 196 12.59 5.36 -1.05
C VAL A 196 13.08 4.00 -0.59
N GLU A 197 12.56 3.54 0.54
CA GLU A 197 12.69 2.17 1.01
C GLU A 197 11.30 1.54 1.09
N ALA A 198 11.15 0.33 0.58
CA ALA A 198 9.87 -0.36 0.52
C ALA A 198 9.98 -1.75 1.16
N SER A 199 9.01 -2.11 1.99
CA SER A 199 8.88 -3.45 2.57
C SER A 199 7.44 -3.93 2.50
N VAL A 200 7.24 -5.23 2.31
CA VAL A 200 5.94 -5.89 2.47
C VAL A 200 6.05 -6.79 3.69
N GLY A 201 5.24 -6.58 4.72
CA GLY A 201 5.31 -7.40 5.93
C GLY A 201 4.65 -6.78 7.16
N ASP A 202 4.94 -7.40 8.30
CA ASP A 202 4.39 -7.00 9.59
C ASP A 202 4.87 -5.59 9.97
N VAL A 203 3.92 -4.74 10.32
CA VAL A 203 4.15 -3.36 10.77
C VAL A 203 5.07 -3.29 11.99
N PHE A 204 5.09 -4.33 12.84
CA PHE A 204 5.99 -4.39 14.00
C PHE A 204 7.47 -4.51 13.63
N GLU A 205 7.79 -4.91 12.40
CA GLU A 205 9.17 -5.06 11.91
C GLU A 205 9.69 -3.81 11.17
N VAL A 206 8.83 -2.80 11.00
CA VAL A 206 9.17 -1.58 10.25
C VAL A 206 10.20 -0.75 11.00
N ARG A 207 11.40 -0.69 10.43
CA ARG A 207 12.53 0.07 10.98
C ARG A 207 12.20 1.56 11.08
N ASN A 208 12.47 2.13 12.24
CA ASN A 208 12.32 3.55 12.52
C ASN A 208 13.31 3.98 13.61
N ASN A 209 13.72 5.25 13.56
CA ASN A 209 14.67 5.86 14.47
C ASN A 209 14.05 7.08 15.17
N ALA A 210 14.71 7.56 16.23
CA ALA A 210 14.24 8.69 17.03
C ALA A 210 13.95 9.97 16.21
N GLN A 211 14.68 10.20 15.13
CA GLN A 211 14.54 11.37 14.25
C GLN A 211 13.53 11.21 13.11
N ASP A 212 13.02 9.99 12.91
CA ASP A 212 12.03 9.70 11.87
C ASP A 212 10.66 10.22 12.30
N LEU A 213 9.80 10.47 11.31
CA LEU A 213 8.38 10.74 11.52
C LEU A 213 7.59 9.49 11.11
N VAL A 214 6.99 8.79 12.07
CA VAL A 214 6.18 7.61 11.76
C VAL A 214 4.72 8.03 11.56
N TYR A 215 4.14 7.60 10.45
CA TYR A 215 2.74 7.74 10.12
C TYR A 215 2.05 6.38 10.16
N LEU A 216 0.95 6.30 10.90
CA LEU A 216 0.13 5.12 11.07
C LEU A 216 -1.28 5.40 10.54
N ASP A 217 -1.75 4.53 9.65
CA ASP A 217 -3.13 4.52 9.16
C ASP A 217 -3.66 3.06 9.13
N PRO A 218 -3.74 2.40 10.31
CA PRO A 218 -4.12 0.99 10.35
C PRO A 218 -5.57 0.79 9.91
N PRO A 219 -5.94 -0.41 9.44
CA PRO A 219 -7.35 -0.77 9.25
C PRO A 219 -8.15 -0.54 10.53
N TYR A 220 -9.21 0.26 10.49
CA TYR A 220 -9.99 0.60 11.70
C TYR A 220 -11.37 -0.05 11.73
N THR A 221 -11.71 -0.88 10.74
CA THR A 221 -13.01 -1.58 10.65
C THR A 221 -12.81 -3.08 10.41
N LYS A 222 -13.91 -3.85 10.44
CA LYS A 222 -13.92 -5.30 10.21
C LYS A 222 -13.48 -5.74 8.80
N ARG A 223 -13.18 -4.79 7.90
CA ARG A 223 -12.85 -5.06 6.50
C ARG A 223 -11.40 -5.51 6.39
N GLN A 224 -11.21 -6.79 6.09
CA GLN A 224 -9.90 -7.37 5.84
C GLN A 224 -9.40 -6.98 4.44
N TYR A 225 -8.42 -6.09 4.35
CA TYR A 225 -7.97 -5.56 3.06
C TYR A 225 -7.51 -6.66 2.09
N ALA A 226 -6.88 -7.71 2.60
CA ALA A 226 -6.47 -8.86 1.81
C ALA A 226 -7.63 -9.53 1.04
N SER A 227 -8.85 -9.54 1.59
CA SER A 227 -10.02 -10.08 0.87
C SER A 227 -10.65 -9.07 -0.09
N TYR A 228 -10.52 -7.76 0.15
CA TYR A 228 -11.13 -6.72 -0.69
C TYR A 228 -10.26 -6.33 -1.90
N TYR A 229 -8.95 -6.63 -1.83
CA TYR A 229 -7.95 -6.30 -2.86
C TYR A 229 -7.29 -7.56 -3.44
N HIS A 230 -7.88 -8.74 -3.25
CA HIS A 230 -7.30 -10.03 -3.64
C HIS A 230 -6.89 -10.11 -5.12
N ILE A 231 -7.68 -9.57 -6.05
CA ILE A 231 -7.34 -9.54 -7.48
C ILE A 231 -6.11 -8.67 -7.76
N LEU A 232 -5.97 -7.52 -7.09
CA LEU A 232 -4.77 -6.70 -7.23
C LEU A 232 -3.55 -7.43 -6.67
N GLU A 233 -3.73 -8.15 -5.56
CA GLU A 233 -2.66 -8.95 -4.96
C GLU A 233 -2.22 -10.10 -5.87
N THR A 234 -3.15 -10.78 -6.55
CA THR A 234 -2.83 -11.78 -7.58
C THR A 234 -2.04 -11.17 -8.73
N VAL A 235 -2.46 -10.01 -9.26
CA VAL A 235 -1.72 -9.34 -10.34
C VAL A 235 -0.35 -8.84 -9.86
N ALA A 236 -0.25 -8.39 -8.61
CA ALA A 236 1.00 -7.96 -7.97
C ALA A 236 2.03 -9.10 -7.94
N LEU A 237 1.60 -10.26 -7.44
CA LEU A 237 2.45 -11.44 -7.29
C LEU A 237 2.71 -12.13 -8.63
N GLY A 238 1.78 -12.02 -9.59
CA GLY A 238 1.87 -12.72 -10.87
C GLY A 238 1.79 -14.24 -10.71
N ASP A 239 1.16 -14.72 -9.63
CA ASP A 239 1.01 -16.13 -9.29
C ASP A 239 -0.38 -16.68 -9.62
N GLU A 240 -0.53 -17.99 -9.54
CA GLU A 240 -1.79 -18.71 -9.82
C GLU A 240 -2.28 -19.48 -8.58
N PRO A 241 -2.77 -18.80 -7.53
CA PRO A 241 -3.21 -19.47 -6.31
C PRO A 241 -4.53 -20.22 -6.51
N GLU A 242 -4.80 -21.24 -5.69
CA GLU A 242 -6.13 -21.82 -5.58
C GLU A 242 -7.10 -20.79 -5.00
N VAL A 243 -8.26 -20.59 -5.66
CA VAL A 243 -9.24 -19.58 -5.26
C VAL A 243 -10.53 -20.21 -4.77
N GLU A 244 -11.13 -19.60 -3.75
CA GLU A 244 -12.32 -20.15 -3.10
C GLU A 244 -13.52 -19.21 -3.13
N GLY A 245 -14.72 -19.82 -3.10
CA GLY A 245 -15.99 -19.13 -2.96
C GLY A 245 -16.42 -18.32 -4.19
N VAL A 246 -17.55 -17.62 -4.02
CA VAL A 246 -18.20 -16.86 -5.11
C VAL A 246 -17.28 -15.79 -5.67
N ALA A 247 -16.57 -15.07 -4.81
CA ALA A 247 -15.64 -14.01 -5.20
C ALA A 247 -14.30 -14.53 -5.77
N GLY A 248 -13.98 -15.82 -5.62
CA GLY A 248 -12.66 -16.35 -6.02
C GLY A 248 -11.52 -15.77 -5.20
N LEU A 249 -11.65 -15.81 -3.87
CA LEU A 249 -10.63 -15.29 -2.96
C LEU A 249 -9.42 -16.23 -2.95
N ARG A 250 -8.23 -15.68 -3.20
CA ARG A 250 -6.95 -16.37 -2.90
C ARG A 250 -6.79 -16.58 -1.40
N PRO A 251 -5.89 -17.47 -0.93
CA PRO A 251 -5.58 -17.58 0.49
C PRO A 251 -5.14 -16.23 1.05
N TRP A 252 -5.83 -15.76 2.09
CA TRP A 252 -5.64 -14.43 2.67
C TRP A 252 -5.65 -14.40 4.20
N LYS A 253 -6.04 -15.49 4.85
CA LYS A 253 -6.30 -15.53 6.30
C LYS A 253 -5.03 -15.34 7.13
N ASP A 254 -3.89 -15.81 6.61
CA ASP A 254 -2.54 -15.56 7.12
C ASP A 254 -2.19 -14.06 7.12
N ARG A 255 -2.83 -13.27 6.25
CA ARG A 255 -2.68 -11.82 6.13
C ARG A 255 -3.81 -11.03 6.81
N ALA A 256 -4.64 -11.68 7.61
CA ALA A 256 -5.69 -11.02 8.37
C ALA A 256 -5.07 -10.05 9.39
N SER A 257 -5.56 -8.81 9.42
CA SER A 257 -5.04 -7.79 10.33
C SER A 257 -5.73 -7.86 11.69
N ASP A 258 -4.95 -7.85 12.76
CA ASP A 258 -5.44 -7.76 14.14
C ASP A 258 -6.22 -6.45 14.41
N PHE A 259 -5.91 -5.40 13.66
CA PHE A 259 -6.63 -4.13 13.73
C PHE A 259 -8.08 -4.22 13.23
N CYS A 260 -8.40 -5.23 12.41
CA CYS A 260 -9.77 -5.50 11.96
C CYS A 260 -10.64 -6.24 12.99
N TYR A 261 -10.09 -6.59 14.17
CA TYR A 261 -10.84 -7.25 15.23
C TYR A 261 -11.04 -6.31 16.41
N LYS A 262 -12.30 -5.97 16.71
CA LYS A 262 -12.66 -4.98 17.75
C LYS A 262 -12.01 -5.26 19.11
N THR A 263 -11.94 -6.53 19.50
CA THR A 263 -11.37 -6.97 20.79
C THR A 263 -9.83 -6.92 20.83
N ARG A 264 -9.16 -6.87 19.67
CA ARG A 264 -7.69 -6.87 19.57
C ARG A 264 -7.11 -5.52 19.16
N ALA A 265 -7.88 -4.67 18.48
CA ALA A 265 -7.40 -3.43 17.86
C ALA A 265 -6.69 -2.48 18.85
N LEU A 266 -7.28 -2.22 20.03
CA LEU A 266 -6.69 -1.28 21.00
C LEU A 266 -5.36 -1.79 21.57
N LYS A 267 -5.31 -3.07 21.96
CA LYS A 267 -4.08 -3.71 22.47
C LYS A 267 -2.97 -3.71 21.42
N THR A 268 -3.33 -4.02 20.18
CA THR A 268 -2.40 -4.04 19.04
C THR A 268 -1.85 -2.66 18.75
N LEU A 269 -2.71 -1.63 18.70
CA LEU A 269 -2.29 -0.24 18.51
C LEU A 269 -1.35 0.23 19.63
N SER A 270 -1.70 -0.05 20.89
CA SER A 270 -0.86 0.33 22.04
C SER A 270 0.52 -0.30 21.95
N SER A 271 0.58 -1.60 21.63
CA SER A 271 1.83 -2.36 21.52
C SER A 271 2.67 -1.83 20.35
N LEU A 272 2.04 -1.59 19.20
CA LEU A 272 2.72 -1.05 18.01
C LEU A 272 3.33 0.30 18.33
N VAL A 273 2.52 1.23 18.83
CA VAL A 273 3.00 2.56 19.17
C VAL A 273 4.14 2.39 20.16
N GLN A 274 3.97 1.71 21.29
CA GLN A 274 5.01 1.52 22.32
C GLN A 274 6.35 1.03 21.74
N GLY A 275 6.34 0.08 20.79
CA GLY A 275 7.55 -0.48 20.17
C GLY A 275 8.30 0.45 19.20
N LEU A 276 7.74 1.59 18.80
CA LEU A 276 8.42 2.54 17.92
C LEU A 276 9.56 3.29 18.63
N ASN A 277 10.67 3.51 17.94
CA ASN A 277 11.78 4.36 18.41
C ASN A 277 11.55 5.85 18.08
N ALA A 278 10.70 6.16 17.09
CA ALA A 278 10.43 7.52 16.64
C ALA A 278 9.86 8.41 17.75
N GLN A 279 10.36 9.64 17.85
CA GLN A 279 9.88 10.61 18.85
C GLN A 279 8.51 11.17 18.51
N LYS A 280 8.19 11.27 17.22
CA LYS A 280 6.93 11.82 16.74
C LYS A 280 6.21 10.78 15.91
N VAL A 281 4.97 10.48 16.31
CA VAL A 281 4.08 9.57 15.62
C VAL A 281 2.79 10.31 15.26
N LEU A 282 2.37 10.18 14.02
CA LEU A 282 1.09 10.66 13.51
C LEU A 282 0.21 9.44 13.27
N LEU A 283 -0.99 9.41 13.85
CA LEU A 283 -1.96 8.34 13.65
C LEU A 283 -3.25 8.93 13.08
N SER A 284 -3.60 8.52 11.87
CA SER A 284 -4.93 8.82 11.32
C SER A 284 -5.94 7.80 11.83
N TYR A 285 -7.11 8.27 12.24
CA TYR A 285 -8.16 7.41 12.74
C TYR A 285 -9.56 8.01 12.57
N SER A 286 -10.54 7.15 12.31
CA SER A 286 -11.92 7.55 12.04
C SER A 286 -12.83 7.36 13.27
N SER A 287 -13.84 8.22 13.44
CA SER A 287 -14.86 8.06 14.51
C SER A 287 -15.64 6.76 14.43
N GLU A 288 -15.71 6.12 13.26
CA GLU A 288 -16.40 4.85 13.06
C GLU A 288 -15.49 3.62 13.29
N GLY A 289 -14.26 3.85 13.76
CA GLY A 289 -13.30 2.79 14.02
C GLY A 289 -13.66 1.91 15.22
N HIS A 290 -13.01 0.75 15.32
CA HIS A 290 -13.21 -0.21 16.40
C HIS A 290 -12.85 0.30 17.80
N ILE A 291 -11.77 1.06 17.89
CA ILE A 291 -11.26 1.69 19.10
C ILE A 291 -12.04 2.98 19.40
N CYS A 292 -12.60 3.09 20.61
CA CYS A 292 -13.20 4.32 21.10
C CYS A 292 -12.14 5.43 21.25
N MET A 293 -12.48 6.65 20.87
CA MET A 293 -11.55 7.80 20.96
C MET A 293 -11.06 8.08 22.38
N GLN A 294 -11.93 7.89 23.40
CA GLN A 294 -11.56 8.07 24.80
C GLN A 294 -10.52 7.03 25.24
N ASP A 295 -10.74 5.76 24.89
CA ASP A 295 -9.82 4.66 25.20
C ASP A 295 -8.48 4.83 24.47
N MET A 296 -8.52 5.27 23.20
CA MET A 296 -7.32 5.59 22.43
C MET A 296 -6.52 6.70 23.10
N LYS A 297 -7.18 7.80 23.49
CA LYS A 297 -6.53 8.92 24.18
C LYS A 297 -5.93 8.49 25.51
N ALA A 298 -6.69 7.73 26.32
CA ALA A 298 -6.23 7.25 27.63
C ALA A 298 -5.08 6.25 27.53
N THR A 299 -5.01 5.48 26.45
CA THR A 299 -3.95 4.50 26.22
C THR A 299 -2.68 5.17 25.70
N LEU A 300 -2.80 6.05 24.70
CA LEU A 300 -1.65 6.73 24.10
C LEU A 300 -1.03 7.79 25.02
N SER A 301 -1.81 8.40 25.92
CA SER A 301 -1.29 9.35 26.92
C SER A 301 -0.32 8.71 27.92
N LYS A 302 -0.39 7.39 28.13
CA LYS A 302 0.55 6.64 28.97
C LYS A 302 1.92 6.46 28.31
N ILE A 303 1.98 6.61 26.99
CA ILE A 303 3.20 6.39 26.19
C ILE A 303 3.95 7.71 25.94
N GLY A 304 3.22 8.81 25.78
CA GLY A 304 3.79 10.13 25.55
C GLY A 304 2.73 11.22 25.55
N LYS A 305 3.14 12.46 25.26
CA LYS A 305 2.21 13.56 25.12
C LYS A 305 1.36 13.34 23.88
N SER A 306 0.09 13.01 24.07
CA SER A 306 -0.86 12.76 22.98
C SER A 306 -1.82 13.94 22.80
N THR A 307 -1.94 14.45 21.57
CA THR A 307 -2.99 15.42 21.21
C THR A 307 -3.83 14.85 20.06
N MET A 308 -5.14 15.12 20.08
CA MET A 308 -6.07 14.66 19.05
C MET A 308 -6.65 15.89 18.35
N ARG A 309 -6.56 15.90 17.02
CA ARG A 309 -6.95 17.03 16.17
C ARG A 309 -8.00 16.54 15.17
N PRO A 310 -9.19 17.15 15.10
CA PRO A 310 -10.12 16.84 14.02
C PRO A 310 -9.54 17.33 12.69
N LEU A 311 -9.63 16.49 11.65
CA LEU A 311 -9.25 16.82 10.27
C LEU A 311 -10.48 17.23 9.42
N GLY A 312 -11.60 17.51 10.08
CA GLY A 312 -12.89 17.80 9.43
C GLY A 312 -13.72 16.56 9.10
N ALA A 313 -14.93 16.81 8.61
CA ALA A 313 -15.86 15.78 8.14
C ALA A 313 -15.57 15.40 6.69
N ILE A 314 -15.42 14.11 6.39
CA ILE A 314 -15.44 13.63 5.00
C ILE A 314 -16.87 13.16 4.70
N GLY A 315 -17.52 13.79 3.72
CA GLY A 315 -18.82 13.31 3.23
C GLY A 315 -18.72 11.86 2.74
N ARG A 316 -19.61 10.98 3.24
CA ARG A 316 -19.65 9.55 2.86
C ARG A 316 -19.76 9.36 1.34
N TYR A 317 -19.22 8.25 0.85
CA TYR A 317 -19.55 7.73 -0.48
C TYR A 317 -21.04 7.37 -0.55
N ARG A 318 -21.76 7.88 -1.56
CA ARG A 318 -23.23 7.80 -1.68
C ARG A 318 -23.62 6.85 -2.82
N PRO A 319 -23.92 5.58 -2.54
CA PRO A 319 -24.23 4.61 -3.60
C PRO A 319 -25.62 4.78 -4.21
N ASN A 320 -26.58 5.44 -3.53
CA ASN A 320 -27.94 5.73 -4.04
C ASN A 320 -28.65 6.84 -3.23
N LYS A 321 -29.72 7.44 -3.79
CA LYS A 321 -30.50 8.54 -3.18
C LYS A 321 -31.07 8.21 -1.78
N VAL A 322 -31.44 6.96 -1.50
CA VAL A 322 -32.01 6.54 -0.20
C VAL A 322 -30.96 6.52 0.92
N ALA A 323 -29.69 6.24 0.60
CA ALA A 323 -28.58 6.31 1.56
C ALA A 323 -28.16 7.76 1.89
N SER A 324 -28.70 8.75 1.17
CA SER A 324 -28.37 10.17 1.36
C SER A 324 -29.18 10.85 2.45
N SER A 325 -30.37 10.34 2.78
CA SER A 325 -31.28 10.95 3.77
C SER A 325 -31.01 10.51 5.22
N THR A 326 -30.09 9.56 5.45
CA THR A 326 -29.86 8.91 6.75
C THR A 326 -28.41 8.88 7.23
N ALA A 327 -27.48 9.50 6.50
CA ALA A 327 -26.05 9.41 6.81
C ALA A 327 -25.53 10.63 7.58
N SER A 328 -25.05 10.41 8.81
CA SER A 328 -24.22 11.34 9.57
C SER A 328 -22.83 11.48 8.95
N ASP A 329 -22.23 12.66 9.07
CA ASP A 329 -20.83 12.90 8.69
C ASP A 329 -19.86 12.00 9.47
N VAL A 330 -18.82 11.51 8.80
CA VAL A 330 -17.73 10.75 9.44
C VAL A 330 -16.62 11.73 9.78
N ASN A 331 -16.27 11.78 11.06
CA ASN A 331 -15.20 12.65 11.55
C ASN A 331 -13.87 11.89 11.52
N GLU A 332 -12.90 12.43 10.81
CA GLU A 332 -11.53 11.92 10.77
C GLU A 332 -10.66 12.72 11.76
N PHE A 333 -9.75 12.02 12.43
CA PHE A 333 -8.88 12.58 13.43
C PHE A 333 -7.42 12.27 13.12
N LEU A 334 -6.55 13.21 13.47
CA LEU A 334 -5.12 13.00 13.58
C LEU A 334 -4.74 13.00 15.05
N VAL A 335 -4.19 11.88 15.52
CA VAL A 335 -3.58 11.78 16.83
C VAL A 335 -2.08 12.00 16.67
N VAL A 336 -1.55 12.99 17.35
CA VAL A 336 -0.12 13.29 17.41
C VAL A 336 0.40 12.79 18.75
N VAL A 337 1.36 11.86 18.72
CA VAL A 337 2.04 11.35 19.91
C VAL A 337 3.49 11.80 19.88
N GLU A 338 3.88 12.57 20.90
CA GLU A 338 5.25 13.05 21.10
C GLU A 338 5.86 12.36 22.33
N ARG A 339 7.00 11.70 22.13
CA ARG A 339 7.74 11.01 23.18
C ARG A 339 8.85 11.90 23.71
N PRO A 340 9.15 11.84 25.02
CA PRO A 340 10.37 12.44 25.53
C PRO A 340 11.59 11.81 24.85
N LEU A 341 12.62 12.61 24.62
CA LEU A 341 13.94 12.13 24.20
C LEU A 341 14.40 11.09 25.24
N VAL A 342 14.44 9.82 24.85
CA VAL A 342 15.16 8.82 25.63
C VAL A 342 16.63 9.19 25.50
N GLN A 343 17.23 9.72 26.57
CA GLN A 343 18.68 9.80 26.67
C GLN A 343 19.19 8.36 26.65
N LEU A 344 19.68 7.90 25.50
CA LEU A 344 20.43 6.66 25.43
C LEU A 344 21.57 6.77 26.46
N PRO A 345 21.76 5.77 27.34
CA PRO A 345 22.89 5.79 28.25
C PRO A 345 24.17 5.91 27.40
N LYS A 346 25.00 6.92 27.71
CA LYS A 346 26.30 7.10 27.07
C LYS A 346 27.01 5.75 27.07
N PRO A 347 27.61 5.31 25.95
CA PRO A 347 28.37 4.07 25.94
C PRO A 347 29.44 4.18 27.03
N LYS A 348 29.37 3.28 28.02
CA LYS A 348 30.47 3.12 28.97
C LYS A 348 31.67 2.69 28.14
N ILE A 349 32.60 3.61 27.90
CA ILE A 349 33.92 3.30 27.37
C ILE A 349 34.56 2.36 28.40
N LYS A 350 34.47 1.05 28.16
CA LYS A 350 35.35 0.10 28.83
C LYS A 350 36.72 0.32 28.22
N THR A 351 37.61 0.93 28.99
CA THR A 351 39.05 0.88 28.74
C THR A 351 39.47 -0.59 28.69
N VAL A 352 39.58 -1.13 27.48
CA VAL A 352 40.22 -2.43 27.24
C VAL A 352 41.71 -2.19 27.43
N LYS A 353 42.28 -2.79 28.49
CA LYS A 353 43.74 -2.87 28.63
C LYS A 353 44.29 -3.62 27.41
N SER A 354 45.24 -3.00 26.74
CA SER A 354 45.99 -3.56 25.63
C SER A 354 46.63 -4.89 26.02
N THR A 355 46.18 -5.99 25.42
CA THR A 355 46.98 -7.21 25.32
C THR A 355 47.88 -7.09 24.09
N GLN A 356 49.18 -7.28 24.31
CA GLN A 356 50.20 -7.28 23.26
C GLN A 356 49.93 -8.35 22.20
N PRO A 357 50.26 -8.09 20.92
CA PRO A 357 50.20 -9.12 19.89
C PRO A 357 51.36 -10.11 20.06
N VAL A 358 51.03 -11.40 20.14
CA VAL A 358 51.98 -12.50 19.97
C VAL A 358 52.14 -12.72 18.46
N PHE A 359 53.34 -12.46 17.96
CA PHE A 359 53.76 -12.89 16.62
C PHE A 359 54.00 -14.40 16.65
N VAL A 360 53.46 -15.11 15.66
CA VAL A 360 53.84 -16.49 15.37
C VAL A 360 54.47 -16.49 13.99
N ASP A 361 55.76 -16.82 13.97
CA ASP A 361 56.59 -16.99 12.78
C ASP A 361 56.16 -18.21 11.95
N SER A 362 56.40 -18.04 10.65
CA SER A 362 56.54 -19.01 9.55
C SER A 362 56.58 -20.51 9.89
N TYR A 363 55.93 -21.31 9.05
CA TYR A 363 56.53 -22.55 8.54
C TYR A 363 56.28 -22.70 7.03
N ALA A 364 57.25 -23.37 6.40
CA ALA A 364 57.57 -23.51 4.99
C ALA A 364 56.46 -24.04 4.07
#